data_AF-M5BVP9-F1
#
_entry.id   AF-M5BVP9-F1
#
_cell.length_a   1.000
_cell.length_b   1.000
_cell.length_c   1.000
_cell.angle_alpha   90.00
_cell.angle_beta   90.00
_cell.angle_gamma   90.00
#
_symmetry.space_group_name_H-M   'P 1'
#
loop_
_entity.id
_entity.type
_entity.pdbx_description
1 polymer ?
#
loop_
_entity_poly.entity_id
_entity_poly.type
_entity_poly.pdbx_seq_one_letter_code
_entity_poly.pdbx_strand_id
1 'polypeptide(L)'
;MDSQATTVAVLNAMEQHDWVHLACHAHQSVADATESGFFLHDGTLDLASINQRSFGSKGLAFLSACQTATGDEKLPDEAIHLASGMLMAGYRSVIATMWSVHDDDAPFVADKVYAELMKDRKIGNGEAGRALHNAVSMLREDVGEKEFGRWVPYIHIGS
;
A
#
# COMPACT_ATOMS: atom_id res chain seq x y z
N MET A 1 -15.35 -8.19 -6.87
CA MET A 1 -14.22 -7.48 -7.51
C MET A 1 -14.67 -7.02 -8.88
N ASP A 2 -14.32 -5.80 -9.30
CA ASP A 2 -14.68 -5.27 -10.63
C ASP A 2 -14.07 -6.16 -11.73
N SER A 3 -14.87 -6.55 -12.72
CA SER A 3 -14.44 -7.35 -13.87
C SER A 3 -13.30 -6.73 -14.69
N GLN A 4 -13.08 -5.41 -14.57
CA GLN A 4 -12.01 -4.70 -15.28
C GLN A 4 -10.66 -4.74 -14.53
N ALA A 5 -10.65 -5.09 -13.24
CA ALA A 5 -9.44 -5.17 -12.43
C ALA A 5 -8.72 -6.50 -12.67
N THR A 6 -8.27 -6.75 -13.89
CA THR A 6 -7.49 -7.94 -14.26
C THR A 6 -6.00 -7.72 -14.09
N THR A 7 -5.24 -8.79 -13.87
CA THR A 7 -3.77 -8.79 -13.74
C THR A 7 -3.09 -7.98 -14.86
N VAL A 8 -3.44 -8.25 -16.11
CA VAL A 8 -2.89 -7.56 -17.29
C VAL A 8 -3.28 -6.10 -17.33
N ALA A 9 -4.54 -5.76 -17.04
CA ALA A 9 -5.00 -4.37 -17.06
C ALA A 9 -4.29 -3.53 -15.99
N VAL A 10 -4.16 -4.08 -14.78
CA VAL A 10 -3.47 -3.41 -13.65
C VAL A 10 -1.98 -3.23 -13.96
N LEU A 11 -1.29 -4.26 -14.46
CA LEU A 11 0.13 -4.14 -14.85
C LEU A 11 0.35 -3.07 -15.92
N ASN A 12 -0.49 -3.06 -16.96
CA ASN A 12 -0.41 -2.03 -18.01
C ASN A 12 -0.67 -0.63 -17.42
N ALA A 13 -1.62 -0.48 -16.49
CA ALA A 13 -1.87 0.79 -15.84
C ALA A 13 -0.67 1.24 -14.99
N MET A 14 -0.03 0.34 -14.26
CA MET A 14 1.18 0.62 -13.47
C MET A 14 2.36 1.08 -14.36
N GLU A 15 2.47 0.58 -15.59
CA GLU A 15 3.47 1.07 -16.55
C GLU A 15 3.22 2.52 -16.96
N GLN A 16 1.96 2.91 -17.16
CA GLN A 16 1.59 4.22 -17.70
C GLN A 16 1.46 5.32 -16.63
N HIS A 17 1.35 4.95 -15.35
CA HIS A 17 1.12 5.91 -14.26
C HIS A 17 2.27 5.89 -13.27
N ASP A 18 2.58 7.04 -12.68
CA ASP A 18 3.65 7.15 -11.68
C ASP A 18 3.23 6.65 -10.31
N TRP A 19 1.92 6.69 -10.02
CA TRP A 19 1.37 6.30 -8.73
C TRP A 19 0.38 5.15 -8.92
N VAL A 20 0.36 4.22 -7.96
CA VAL A 20 -0.62 3.15 -7.88
C VAL A 20 -1.27 3.16 -6.50
N HIS A 21 -2.58 2.92 -6.45
CA HIS A 21 -3.33 2.68 -5.23
C HIS A 21 -4.01 1.32 -5.33
N LEU A 22 -3.68 0.40 -4.42
CA LEU A 22 -4.26 -0.94 -4.38
C LEU A 22 -5.10 -1.07 -3.11
N ALA A 23 -6.42 -0.89 -3.25
CA ALA A 23 -7.43 -1.07 -2.21
C ALA A 23 -8.13 -2.41 -2.41
N CYS A 24 -7.41 -3.49 -2.13
CA CYS A 24 -7.85 -4.86 -2.36
C CYS A 24 -7.19 -5.80 -1.36
N HIS A 25 -7.71 -7.02 -1.25
CA HIS A 25 -7.05 -8.03 -0.43
C HIS A 25 -5.68 -8.40 -1.02
N ALA A 26 -4.73 -8.70 -0.14
CA ALA A 26 -3.43 -9.24 -0.53
C ALA A 26 -3.29 -10.71 -0.11
N HIS A 27 -2.56 -11.45 -0.92
CA HIS A 27 -1.99 -12.73 -0.58
C HIS A 27 -0.56 -12.52 -0.09
N GLN A 28 -0.20 -13.14 1.03
CA GLN A 28 1.15 -13.10 1.57
C GLN A 28 1.62 -14.53 1.75
N SER A 29 2.80 -14.83 1.18
CA SER A 29 3.42 -16.15 1.23
C SER A 29 4.64 -16.08 2.14
N VAL A 30 4.56 -16.76 3.28
CA VAL A 30 5.67 -16.91 4.25
C VAL A 30 6.81 -17.73 3.65
N ALA A 31 6.49 -18.65 2.75
CA ALA A 31 7.46 -19.57 2.16
C ALA A 31 8.27 -18.91 1.04
N ASP A 32 7.63 -18.06 0.24
CA ASP A 32 8.26 -17.33 -0.86
C ASP A 32 7.65 -15.92 -1.00
N ALA A 33 8.41 -14.90 -0.59
CA ALA A 33 7.97 -13.51 -0.67
C ALA A 33 7.57 -13.10 -2.11
N THR A 34 8.13 -13.71 -3.16
CA THR A 34 7.82 -13.36 -4.55
C THR A 34 6.43 -13.82 -5.01
N GLU A 35 5.83 -14.79 -4.32
CA GLU A 35 4.45 -15.25 -4.53
C GLU A 35 3.42 -14.35 -3.81
N SER A 36 3.88 -13.46 -2.92
CA SER A 36 3.00 -12.45 -2.31
C SER A 36 2.48 -11.50 -3.37
N GLY A 37 1.23 -11.05 -3.25
CA GLY A 37 0.59 -10.28 -4.29
C GLY A 37 -0.78 -9.75 -3.92
N PHE A 38 -1.47 -9.19 -4.91
CA PHE A 38 -2.77 -8.57 -4.75
C PHE A 38 -3.83 -9.42 -5.43
N PHE A 39 -4.91 -9.75 -4.73
CA PHE A 39 -6.05 -10.40 -5.38
C PHE A 39 -6.66 -9.42 -6.38
N LEU A 40 -7.00 -9.92 -7.54
CA LEU A 40 -7.63 -9.23 -8.67
C LEU A 40 -8.76 -10.10 -9.22
N HIS A 41 -9.47 -9.62 -10.23
CA HIS A 41 -10.64 -10.31 -10.76
C HIS A 41 -10.34 -11.71 -11.31
N ASP A 42 -9.21 -11.85 -12.00
CA ASP A 42 -8.79 -13.05 -12.75
C ASP A 42 -7.68 -13.86 -12.05
N GLY A 43 -7.26 -13.45 -10.86
CA GLY A 43 -6.21 -14.15 -10.11
C GLY A 43 -5.46 -13.24 -9.14
N THR A 44 -4.25 -13.66 -8.76
CA THR A 44 -3.34 -12.86 -7.93
C THR A 44 -2.30 -12.19 -8.83
N LEU A 45 -2.11 -10.88 -8.66
CA LEU A 45 -0.96 -10.16 -9.19
C LEU A 45 0.20 -10.27 -8.20
N ASP A 46 1.07 -11.24 -8.40
CA ASP A 46 2.23 -11.50 -7.54
C ASP A 46 3.42 -10.56 -7.80
N LEU A 47 4.29 -10.46 -6.80
CA LEU A 47 5.49 -9.64 -6.86
C LEU A 47 6.45 -10.12 -7.95
N ALA A 48 6.50 -11.41 -8.25
CA ALA A 48 7.30 -11.94 -9.36
C ALA A 48 6.87 -11.33 -10.71
N SER A 49 5.56 -11.27 -10.97
CA SER A 49 4.96 -10.69 -12.18
C SER A 49 5.15 -9.18 -12.23
N ILE A 50 4.99 -8.51 -11.10
CA ILE A 50 5.27 -7.06 -10.96
C ILE A 50 6.75 -6.78 -11.27
N ASN A 51 7.69 -7.52 -10.67
CA ASN A 51 9.13 -7.31 -10.84
C ASN A 51 9.65 -7.68 -12.23
N GLN A 52 8.97 -8.56 -12.97
CA GLN A 52 9.26 -8.81 -14.39
C GLN A 52 9.00 -7.59 -15.27
N ARG A 53 8.13 -6.67 -14.83
CA ARG A 53 7.87 -5.40 -15.48
C ARG A 53 8.74 -4.36 -14.80
N SER A 54 9.86 -3.98 -15.43
CA SER A 54 10.71 -2.92 -14.89
C SER A 54 9.98 -1.58 -15.03
N PHE A 55 9.42 -1.09 -13.92
CA PHE A 55 8.78 0.22 -13.91
C PHE A 55 9.87 1.28 -13.73
N GLY A 56 10.14 2.06 -14.77
CA GLY A 56 11.11 3.15 -14.71
C GLY A 56 10.73 4.16 -13.61
N SER A 57 11.55 4.25 -12.56
CA SER A 57 11.47 5.16 -11.39
C SER A 57 10.09 5.77 -11.12
N LYS A 58 9.20 4.95 -10.54
CA LYS A 58 7.83 5.36 -10.17
C LYS A 58 7.82 6.24 -8.92
N GLY A 59 6.69 6.90 -8.69
CA GLY A 59 6.48 7.80 -7.55
C GLY A 59 6.08 7.05 -6.29
N LEU A 60 4.81 6.64 -6.21
CA LEU A 60 4.19 6.14 -4.99
C LEU A 60 3.38 4.87 -5.24
N ALA A 61 3.58 3.85 -4.40
CA ALA A 61 2.63 2.77 -4.22
C ALA A 61 1.90 2.95 -2.89
N PHE A 62 0.59 3.11 -2.95
CA PHE A 62 -0.27 3.13 -1.77
C PHE A 62 -0.98 1.76 -1.68
N LEU A 63 -0.64 0.99 -0.66
CA LEU A 63 -1.13 -0.36 -0.44
C LEU A 63 -2.16 -0.32 0.69
N SER A 64 -3.42 -0.02 0.34
CA SER A 64 -4.59 -0.19 1.21
C SER A 64 -5.03 -1.66 1.22
N ALA A 65 -4.07 -2.55 1.44
CA ALA A 65 -4.26 -3.99 1.33
C ALA A 65 -4.10 -4.61 2.71
N CYS A 66 -5.23 -4.80 3.39
CA CYS A 66 -5.31 -5.54 4.64
C CYS A 66 -5.84 -6.95 4.37
N GLN A 67 -5.22 -7.94 5.03
CA GLN A 67 -5.93 -9.17 5.33
C GLN A 67 -6.93 -8.90 6.45
N THR A 68 -8.20 -9.04 6.09
CA THR A 68 -9.37 -9.00 6.95
C THR A 68 -9.32 -10.11 8.00
N ALA A 69 -9.22 -9.73 9.27
CA ALA A 69 -9.82 -10.41 10.42
C ALA A 69 -9.79 -11.97 10.44
N THR A 70 -8.62 -12.58 10.30
CA THR A 70 -8.36 -13.90 10.91
C THR A 70 -7.01 -13.81 11.60
N GLY A 71 -7.04 -13.86 12.93
CA GLY A 71 -5.89 -13.66 13.80
C GLY A 71 -4.78 -14.70 13.57
N ASP A 72 -3.89 -14.40 12.63
CA ASP A 72 -2.56 -15.00 12.61
C ASP A 72 -1.61 -13.99 13.25
N GLU A 73 -1.18 -14.29 14.46
CA GLU A 73 -0.33 -13.48 15.36
C GLU A 73 1.10 -13.27 14.81
N LYS A 74 1.34 -13.49 13.52
CA LYS A 74 2.69 -13.71 12.94
C LYS A 74 3.17 -12.70 11.91
N LEU A 75 2.35 -11.76 11.43
CA LEU A 75 2.60 -11.17 10.11
C LEU A 75 2.94 -9.66 10.01
N PRO A 76 3.54 -8.97 11.02
CA PRO A 76 4.13 -7.64 10.81
C PRO A 76 5.16 -7.62 9.67
N ASP A 77 5.91 -8.72 9.50
CA ASP A 77 6.99 -8.86 8.52
C ASP A 77 6.48 -8.90 7.07
N GLU A 78 5.19 -9.16 6.84
CA GLU A 78 4.69 -9.42 5.49
C GLU A 78 4.25 -8.16 4.74
N ALA A 79 3.76 -7.14 5.46
CA ALA A 79 3.55 -5.82 4.87
C ALA A 79 4.89 -5.24 4.39
N ILE A 80 5.98 -5.58 5.09
CA ILE A 80 7.34 -5.21 4.70
C ILE A 80 7.74 -5.94 3.41
N HIS A 81 7.40 -7.21 3.23
CA HIS A 81 7.67 -7.94 1.98
C HIS A 81 6.97 -7.34 0.76
N LEU A 82 5.66 -7.05 0.86
CA LEU A 82 4.93 -6.38 -0.22
C LEU A 82 5.49 -5.01 -0.53
N ALA A 83 5.76 -4.20 0.50
CA ALA A 83 6.33 -2.88 0.31
C ALA A 83 7.75 -2.94 -0.30
N SER A 84 8.58 -3.87 0.15
CA SER A 84 9.92 -4.11 -0.41
C SER A 84 9.86 -4.56 -1.86
N GLY A 85 8.93 -5.45 -2.21
CA GLY A 85 8.70 -5.87 -3.59
C GLY A 85 8.31 -4.70 -4.51
N MET A 86 7.47 -3.78 -4.02
CA MET A 86 7.11 -2.57 -4.78
C MET A 86 8.30 -1.62 -4.96
N LEU A 87 9.18 -1.49 -3.95
CA LEU A 87 10.43 -0.74 -4.09
C LEU A 87 11.35 -1.38 -5.14
N MET A 88 11.50 -2.70 -5.12
CA MET A 88 12.27 -3.45 -6.12
C MET A 88 11.69 -3.30 -7.53
N ALA A 89 10.36 -3.22 -7.65
CA ALA A 89 9.67 -2.98 -8.90
C ALA A 89 9.94 -1.59 -9.50
N GLY A 90 10.44 -0.65 -8.69
CA GLY A 90 10.88 0.68 -9.13
C GLY A 90 10.11 1.84 -8.50
N TYR A 91 9.22 1.60 -7.54
CA TYR A 91 8.59 2.67 -6.75
C TYR A 91 9.59 3.28 -5.78
N ARG A 92 9.57 4.60 -5.63
CA ARG A 92 10.46 5.32 -4.71
C ARG A 92 9.92 5.39 -3.29
N SER A 93 8.60 5.43 -3.16
CA SER A 93 7.92 5.46 -1.88
C SER A 93 6.75 4.49 -1.85
N VAL A 94 6.59 3.81 -0.72
CA VAL A 94 5.46 2.92 -0.45
C VAL A 94 4.80 3.30 0.86
N ILE A 95 3.47 3.41 0.86
CA ILE A 95 2.64 3.48 2.07
C ILE A 95 1.89 2.15 2.16
N ALA A 96 1.90 1.52 3.32
CA ALA A 96 1.24 0.24 3.55
C ALA A 96 0.66 0.16 4.97
N THR A 97 -0.14 -0.88 5.23
CA THR A 97 -0.68 -1.21 6.54
C THR A 97 -0.10 -2.53 7.04
N MET A 98 0.43 -2.56 8.26
CA MET A 98 1.03 -3.75 8.86
C MET A 98 0.02 -4.83 9.27
N TRP A 99 -1.21 -4.43 9.61
CA TRP A 99 -2.31 -5.33 9.96
C TRP A 99 -3.64 -4.74 9.52
N SER A 100 -4.74 -5.44 9.82
CA SER A 100 -6.10 -4.99 9.48
C SER A 100 -6.40 -3.63 10.08
N VAL A 101 -6.74 -2.67 9.22
CA VAL A 101 -7.27 -1.37 9.65
C VAL A 101 -8.79 -1.37 9.59
N HIS A 102 -9.41 -0.41 10.26
CA HIS A 102 -10.86 -0.24 10.22
C HIS A 102 -11.29 0.31 8.86
N ASP A 103 -12.43 -0.16 8.35
CA ASP A 103 -12.95 0.21 7.02
C ASP A 103 -13.15 1.73 6.85
N ASP A 104 -13.46 2.45 7.93
CA ASP A 104 -13.62 3.91 7.92
C ASP A 104 -12.28 4.67 8.00
N ASP A 105 -11.24 4.04 8.55
CA ASP A 105 -9.93 4.67 8.77
C ASP A 105 -9.10 4.72 7.48
N ALA A 106 -9.16 3.65 6.68
CA ALA A 106 -8.37 3.54 5.45
C ALA A 106 -8.72 4.66 4.43
N PRO A 107 -10.01 4.91 4.11
CA PRO A 107 -10.41 6.01 3.24
C PRO A 107 -10.05 7.38 3.83
N PHE A 108 -10.16 7.56 5.16
CA PHE A 108 -9.78 8.80 5.82
C PHE A 108 -8.27 9.08 5.65
N VAL A 109 -7.42 8.10 5.94
CA VAL A 109 -5.97 8.24 5.81
C VAL A 109 -5.58 8.47 4.36
N ALA A 110 -6.15 7.72 3.42
CA ALA A 110 -5.92 7.91 1.99
C ALA A 110 -6.30 9.33 1.54
N ASP A 111 -7.48 9.84 1.93
CA ASP A 111 -7.93 11.19 1.62
C ASP A 111 -6.92 12.25 2.11
N LYS A 112 -6.48 12.15 3.37
CA LYS A 112 -5.51 13.11 3.93
C LYS A 112 -4.15 13.04 3.26
N VAL A 113 -3.66 11.83 2.97
CA VAL A 113 -2.38 11.65 2.26
C VAL A 113 -2.46 12.29 0.86
N TYR A 114 -3.48 11.95 0.07
CA TYR A 114 -3.61 12.52 -1.27
C TYR A 114 -3.86 14.02 -1.25
N ALA A 115 -4.68 14.52 -0.33
CA ALA A 115 -4.92 15.96 -0.19
C ALA A 115 -3.62 16.73 0.11
N GLU A 116 -2.69 16.14 0.87
CA GLU A 116 -1.39 16.76 1.12
C GLU A 116 -0.46 16.67 -0.10
N LEU A 117 -0.33 15.49 -0.72
CA LEU A 117 0.55 15.28 -1.87
C LEU A 117 0.13 16.09 -3.10
N MET A 118 -1.18 16.30 -3.28
CA MET A 118 -1.73 17.03 -4.43
C MET A 118 -1.58 18.54 -4.34
N LYS A 119 -1.16 19.10 -3.19
CA LYS A 119 -0.86 20.54 -3.04
C LYS A 119 0.32 20.95 -3.90
N ASP A 120 1.42 20.20 -3.81
CA ASP A 120 2.66 20.49 -4.51
C ASP A 120 2.86 19.62 -5.76
N ARG A 121 2.05 18.55 -5.90
CA ARG A 121 2.12 17.53 -6.97
C ARG A 121 3.52 16.95 -7.19
N LYS A 122 4.33 16.92 -6.13
CA LYS A 122 5.68 16.39 -6.14
C LYS A 122 5.78 15.28 -5.11
N ILE A 123 6.27 14.13 -5.55
CA ILE A 123 6.86 13.12 -4.67
C ILE A 123 8.35 13.18 -4.95
N GLY A 124 9.04 13.86 -4.05
CA GLY A 124 10.48 14.05 -4.01
C GLY A 124 11.07 13.11 -2.98
N ASN A 125 11.63 13.67 -1.92
CA ASN A 125 12.30 12.94 -0.84
C ASN A 125 11.62 13.34 0.48
N GLY A 126 10.70 12.50 0.96
CA GLY A 126 10.05 12.60 2.26
C GLY A 126 8.60 13.07 2.25
N GLU A 127 8.05 13.52 1.12
CA GLU A 127 6.67 14.05 1.09
C GLU A 127 5.62 12.99 1.41
N ALA A 128 5.80 11.74 0.94
CA ALA A 128 4.88 10.65 1.24
C ALA A 128 4.90 10.27 2.73
N GLY A 129 6.09 10.18 3.34
CA GLY A 129 6.23 9.92 4.78
C GLY A 129 5.63 11.04 5.62
N ARG A 130 5.85 12.31 5.24
CA ARG A 130 5.24 13.48 5.90
C ARG A 130 3.72 13.49 5.78
N ALA A 131 3.20 13.23 4.59
CA ALA A 131 1.76 13.16 4.34
C ALA A 131 1.11 12.05 5.19
N LEU A 132 1.74 10.88 5.27
CA LEU A 132 1.28 9.79 6.13
C LEU A 132 1.32 10.17 7.60
N HIS A 133 2.42 10.78 8.06
CA HIS A 133 2.57 11.23 9.45
C HIS A 133 1.45 12.19 9.87
N ASN A 134 1.11 13.15 9.00
CA ASN A 134 0.03 14.10 9.26
C ASN A 134 -1.34 13.41 9.25
N ALA A 135 -1.60 12.53 8.27
CA ALA A 135 -2.83 11.75 8.19
C ALA A 135 -3.07 10.89 9.44
N VAL A 136 -2.04 10.16 9.88
CA VAL A 136 -2.08 9.32 11.09
C VAL A 136 -2.23 10.16 12.35
N SER A 137 -1.61 11.34 12.42
CA SER A 137 -1.76 12.26 13.56
C SER A 137 -3.21 12.76 13.68
N MET A 138 -3.83 13.15 12.56
CA MET A 138 -5.24 13.54 12.53
C MET A 138 -6.16 12.37 12.91
N LEU A 139 -5.88 11.16 12.43
CA LEU A 139 -6.66 9.98 12.82
C LEU A 139 -6.56 9.74 14.33
N ARG A 140 -5.34 9.79 14.89
CA ARG A 140 -5.10 9.62 16.33
C ARG A 140 -5.84 10.65 17.18
N GLU A 141 -5.94 11.89 16.72
CA GLU A 141 -6.70 12.95 17.40
C GLU A 141 -8.21 12.66 17.40
N ASP A 142 -8.73 12.12 16.29
CA ASP A 142 -10.15 11.80 16.13
C ASP A 142 -10.58 10.55 16.92
N VAL A 143 -9.80 9.47 16.82
CA VAL A 143 -10.15 8.18 17.45
C VAL A 143 -9.68 8.09 18.91
N GLY A 144 -8.70 8.90 19.29
CA GLY A 144 -8.11 8.93 20.63
C GLY A 144 -6.79 8.14 20.74
N GLU A 145 -5.89 8.63 21.59
CA GLU A 145 -4.53 8.11 21.75
C GLU A 145 -4.47 6.61 22.09
N LYS A 146 -5.45 6.11 22.85
CA LYS A 146 -5.50 4.71 23.30
C LYS A 146 -5.91 3.72 22.20
N GLU A 147 -6.43 4.20 21.07
CA GLU A 147 -6.86 3.37 19.94
C GLU A 147 -5.68 2.99 19.03
N PHE A 148 -4.58 2.52 19.62
CA PHE A 148 -3.32 2.21 18.91
C PHE A 148 -3.53 1.28 17.71
N GLY A 149 -4.44 0.31 17.82
CA GLY A 149 -4.75 -0.64 16.76
C GLY A 149 -5.27 0.02 15.48
N ARG A 150 -5.81 1.24 15.56
CA ARG A 150 -6.40 1.99 14.44
C ARG A 150 -5.39 2.86 13.69
N TRP A 151 -4.44 3.47 14.39
CA TRP A 151 -3.55 4.49 13.81
C TRP A 151 -2.08 4.07 13.72
N VAL A 152 -1.59 3.14 14.55
CA VAL A 152 -0.22 2.60 14.46
C VAL A 152 0.07 1.75 13.20
N PRO A 153 -0.85 0.98 12.60
CA PRO A 153 -0.50 0.04 11.52
C PRO A 153 0.08 0.70 10.26
N TYR A 154 -0.14 1.98 10.06
CA TYR A 154 0.27 2.68 8.84
C TYR A 154 1.78 2.90 8.83
N ILE A 155 2.45 2.39 7.81
CA ILE A 155 3.89 2.51 7.61
C ILE A 155 4.22 3.15 6.27
N HIS A 156 5.38 3.79 6.23
CA HIS A 156 6.01 4.31 5.01
C HIS A 156 7.41 3.70 4.89
N ILE A 157 7.77 3.28 3.67
CA ILE A 157 9.10 2.78 3.33
C ILE A 157 9.55 3.45 2.02
N GLY A 158 10.80 3.89 1.97
CA GLY A 158 11.41 4.52 0.80
C GLY A 158 11.77 5.99 1.03
N SER A 159 12.02 6.70 -0.07
CA SER A 159 12.41 8.13 -0.06
C SER A 159 11.22 9.04 0.17
#